data_AF-A0A914JWQ2-F1
#
_entry.id   AF-A0A914JWQ2-F1
#
_cell.length_a   1.000
_cell.length_b   1.000
_cell.length_c   1.000
_cell.angle_alpha   90.00
_cell.angle_beta   90.00
_cell.angle_gamma   90.00
#
_symmetry.space_group_name_H-M   'P 1'
#
loop_
_entity.id
_entity.type
_entity.pdbx_description
1 polymer ?
#
loop_
_entity_poly.entity_id
_entity_poly.type
_entity_poly.pdbx_seq_one_letter_code
_entity_poly.pdbx_strand_id
1 'polypeptide(L)'
;MFRIRLLNSVSSIFARNGTVTNVGVRKMGDNIFASREEMLKNRRKYVMFGGVIMMFFGSHAILLWRRRSQYRSLNKEIPPMEFDDFVREYFATGTIKSLVFHPHFYVCDAYLETRNHPTTSTAGHQNWQDKVQDMGKNISQNSVFGPNRVIKPQARFIFKGSAEDLEKKILEVQSKLAEPSEIQFEVNRFPSYSELGFIACSVLFGACCVALAKI
;
A
#
# COMPACT_ATOMS: atom_id res chain seq x y z
N MET A 1 8.78 -98.69 21.93
CA MET A 1 7.56 -97.87 22.03
C MET A 1 7.97 -96.48 22.48
N PHE A 2 7.88 -95.49 21.59
CA PHE A 2 8.19 -94.07 21.82
C PHE A 2 7.19 -93.42 22.78
N ARG A 3 7.63 -92.56 23.72
CA ARG A 3 7.18 -91.15 23.86
C ARG A 3 7.64 -90.49 25.19
N ILE A 4 8.47 -89.46 25.03
CA ILE A 4 8.31 -88.09 25.56
C ILE A 4 8.10 -87.92 27.07
N ARG A 5 9.18 -87.50 27.75
CA ARG A 5 9.14 -86.66 28.97
C ARG A 5 10.19 -85.55 28.86
N LEU A 6 10.03 -84.69 27.87
CA LEU A 6 10.82 -83.47 27.66
C LEU A 6 9.88 -82.31 27.33
N LEU A 7 8.99 -81.96 28.25
CA LEU A 7 8.12 -80.79 28.11
C LEU A 7 7.64 -80.38 29.50
N ASN A 8 8.52 -79.76 30.30
CA ASN A 8 8.11 -78.96 31.46
C ASN A 8 9.14 -77.86 31.84
N SER A 9 10.14 -77.59 30.99
CA SER A 9 11.17 -76.57 31.24
C SER A 9 11.28 -75.52 30.13
N VAL A 10 10.19 -75.29 29.38
CA VAL A 10 10.14 -74.24 28.32
C VAL A 10 8.98 -73.26 28.53
N SER A 11 8.02 -73.57 29.40
CA SER A 11 6.87 -72.70 29.70
C SER A 11 7.18 -71.54 30.66
N SER A 12 8.32 -71.56 31.38
CA SER A 12 8.71 -70.47 32.29
C SER A 12 9.62 -69.41 31.65
N ILE A 13 10.18 -69.66 30.47
CA ILE A 13 11.07 -68.72 29.78
C ILE A 13 10.28 -67.80 28.83
N PHE A 14 9.12 -68.24 28.34
CA PHE A 14 8.30 -67.42 27.42
C PHE A 14 7.35 -66.43 28.13
N ALA A 15 7.12 -66.57 29.43
CA ALA A 15 6.25 -65.66 30.19
C ALA A 15 6.93 -64.36 30.66
N ARG A 16 8.27 -64.24 30.54
CA ARG A 16 9.03 -63.05 30.99
C ARG A 16 9.33 -62.01 29.92
N ASN A 17 9.10 -62.31 28.63
CA ASN A 17 9.40 -61.39 27.53
C ASN A 17 8.16 -60.67 26.96
N GLY A 18 6.97 -60.88 27.52
CA GLY A 18 5.71 -60.30 27.02
C GLY A 18 5.41 -58.86 27.44
N THR A 19 6.18 -58.27 28.38
CA THR A 19 5.90 -56.94 28.94
C THR A 19 6.87 -55.84 28.50
N VAL A 20 7.97 -56.17 27.81
CA VAL A 20 8.98 -55.18 27.39
C VAL A 20 8.64 -54.54 26.03
N THR A 21 7.75 -55.14 25.22
CA THR A 21 7.45 -54.62 23.88
C THR A 21 6.33 -53.58 23.87
N ASN A 22 5.31 -53.69 24.74
CA ASN A 22 4.13 -52.80 24.64
C ASN A 22 4.39 -51.38 25.18
N VAL A 23 5.17 -51.21 26.25
CA VAL A 23 5.46 -49.89 26.83
C VAL A 23 6.51 -49.14 26.02
N GLY A 24 7.53 -49.85 25.51
CA GLY A 24 8.55 -49.29 24.62
C GLY A 24 8.00 -48.87 23.25
N VAL A 25 7.13 -49.68 22.65
CA VAL A 25 6.46 -49.37 21.37
C VAL A 25 5.46 -48.22 21.52
N ARG A 26 4.72 -48.14 22.64
CA ARG A 26 3.86 -46.98 22.94
C ARG A 26 4.65 -45.69 23.13
N LYS A 27 5.71 -45.70 23.96
CA LYS A 27 6.59 -44.53 24.14
C LYS A 27 7.27 -44.10 22.84
N MET A 28 7.70 -45.04 22.00
CA MET A 28 8.32 -44.74 20.71
C MET A 28 7.29 -44.16 19.72
N GLY A 29 6.05 -44.68 19.72
CA GLY A 29 4.93 -44.11 18.98
C GLY A 29 4.62 -42.68 19.41
N ASP A 30 4.46 -42.45 20.72
CA ASP A 30 4.15 -41.13 21.29
C ASP A 30 5.23 -40.09 20.97
N ASN A 31 6.51 -40.49 21.01
CA ASN A 31 7.63 -39.62 20.62
C ASN A 31 7.63 -39.27 19.13
N ILE A 32 7.25 -40.21 18.25
CA ILE A 32 7.13 -39.98 16.80
C ILE A 32 5.93 -39.06 16.50
N PHE A 33 4.80 -39.25 17.19
CA PHE A 33 3.63 -38.38 17.06
C PHE A 33 3.94 -36.96 17.55
N ALA A 34 4.59 -36.81 18.72
CA ALA A 34 5.02 -35.51 19.23
C ALA A 34 5.98 -34.79 18.28
N SER A 35 6.97 -35.51 17.73
CA SER A 35 7.90 -34.94 16.74
C SER A 35 7.20 -34.49 15.46
N ARG A 36 6.23 -35.27 14.95
CA ARG A 36 5.41 -34.87 13.80
C ARG A 36 4.55 -33.65 14.09
N GLU A 37 3.95 -33.56 15.29
CA GLU A 37 3.20 -32.38 15.70
C GLU A 37 4.06 -31.12 15.78
N GLU A 38 5.29 -31.22 16.31
CA GLU A 38 6.22 -30.09 16.37
C GLU A 38 6.67 -29.64 14.99
N MET A 39 6.98 -30.58 14.08
CA MET A 39 7.31 -30.24 12.68
C MET A 39 6.14 -29.54 11.98
N LEU A 40 4.91 -30.02 12.19
CA LEU A 40 3.70 -29.38 11.66
C LEU A 40 3.49 -27.98 12.24
N LYS A 41 3.67 -27.79 13.55
CA LYS A 41 3.59 -26.48 14.21
C LYS A 41 4.63 -25.50 13.67
N ASN A 42 5.87 -25.95 13.44
CA ASN A 42 6.90 -25.09 12.87
C ASN A 42 6.62 -24.74 11.41
N ARG A 43 6.18 -25.71 10.59
CA ARG A 43 5.79 -25.45 9.20
C ARG A 43 4.62 -24.46 9.12
N ARG A 44 3.63 -24.57 10.02
CA ARG A 44 2.52 -23.61 10.14
C ARG A 44 3.00 -22.19 10.44
N LYS A 45 3.95 -22.02 11.37
CA LYS A 45 4.56 -20.71 11.67
C LYS A 45 5.25 -20.11 10.45
N TYR A 46 6.00 -20.90 9.69
CA TYR A 46 6.66 -20.41 8.47
C TYR A 46 5.65 -20.00 7.39
N VAL A 47 4.57 -20.77 7.20
CA VAL A 47 3.50 -20.42 6.26
C VAL A 47 2.75 -19.16 6.69
N MET A 48 2.44 -19.03 7.98
CA MET A 48 1.82 -17.84 8.57
C MET A 48 2.68 -16.59 8.35
N PHE A 49 3.95 -16.67 8.73
CA PHE A 49 4.89 -15.55 8.58
C PHE A 49 5.11 -15.17 7.12
N GLY A 50 5.29 -16.16 6.24
CA GLY A 50 5.41 -15.95 4.80
C GLY A 50 4.18 -15.29 4.19
N GLY A 51 2.97 -15.71 4.57
CA GLY A 51 1.72 -15.12 4.09
C GLY A 51 1.57 -13.65 4.48
N VAL A 52 1.88 -13.30 5.72
CA VAL A 52 1.84 -11.92 6.23
C VAL A 52 2.85 -11.03 5.50
N ILE A 53 4.08 -11.51 5.33
CA ILE A 53 5.11 -10.80 4.56
C ILE A 53 4.67 -10.56 3.12
N MET A 54 4.13 -11.59 2.46
CA MET A 54 3.68 -11.47 1.07
C MET A 54 2.49 -10.50 0.93
N MET A 55 1.58 -10.44 1.90
CA MET A 55 0.51 -9.42 1.90
C MET A 55 1.05 -8.02 2.14
N PHE A 56 2.01 -7.86 3.05
CA PHE A 56 2.65 -6.57 3.31
C PHE A 56 3.36 -6.03 2.06
N PHE A 57 4.24 -6.82 1.44
CA PHE A 57 4.93 -6.41 0.22
C PHE A 57 3.99 -6.33 -0.99
N GLY A 58 3.01 -7.23 -1.09
CA GLY A 58 2.02 -7.24 -2.15
C GLY A 58 1.15 -5.99 -2.15
N SER A 59 0.65 -5.57 -0.99
CA SER A 59 -0.12 -4.33 -0.85
C SER A 59 0.72 -3.09 -1.20
N HIS A 60 1.98 -3.02 -0.75
CA HIS A 60 2.90 -1.96 -1.17
C HIS A 60 3.12 -1.93 -2.69
N ALA A 61 3.38 -3.09 -3.29
CA ALA A 61 3.62 -3.21 -4.72
C ALA A 61 2.40 -2.78 -5.55
N ILE A 62 1.20 -3.21 -5.15
CA ILE A 62 -0.06 -2.84 -5.82
C ILE A 62 -0.31 -1.33 -5.74
N LEU A 63 -0.10 -0.72 -4.57
CA LEU A 63 -0.30 0.72 -4.39
C LEU A 63 0.72 1.55 -5.18
N LEU A 64 2.00 1.15 -5.15
CA LEU A 64 3.05 1.76 -5.97
C LEU A 64 2.75 1.64 -7.46
N TRP A 65 2.30 0.46 -7.90
CA TRP A 65 1.93 0.23 -9.30
C TRP A 65 0.75 1.11 -9.71
N ARG A 66 -0.29 1.22 -8.88
CA ARG A 66 -1.43 2.12 -9.10
C ARG A 66 -0.97 3.57 -9.23
N ARG A 67 -0.14 4.08 -8.31
CA ARG A 67 0.41 5.44 -8.39
C ARG A 67 1.20 5.67 -9.67
N ARG A 68 2.07 4.72 -10.04
CA ARG A 68 2.87 4.82 -11.27
C ARG A 68 2.01 4.79 -12.54
N SER A 69 0.94 3.98 -12.54
CA SER A 69 -0.02 3.92 -13.63
C SER A 69 -0.76 5.25 -13.80
N GLN A 70 -1.25 5.83 -12.70
CA GLN A 70 -1.89 7.14 -12.69
C GLN A 70 -0.93 8.22 -13.18
N TYR A 71 0.30 8.26 -12.68
CA TYR A 71 1.32 9.20 -13.12
C TYR A 71 1.58 9.11 -14.64
N ARG A 72 1.70 7.89 -15.19
CA ARG A 72 1.85 7.69 -16.65
C ARG A 72 0.64 8.16 -17.44
N SER A 73 -0.58 7.93 -16.92
CA SER A 73 -1.80 8.41 -17.57
C SER A 73 -1.84 9.94 -17.57
N LEU A 74 -1.58 10.59 -16.44
CA LEU A 74 -1.56 12.04 -16.34
C LEU A 74 -0.47 12.65 -17.22
N ASN A 75 0.72 12.05 -17.32
CA ASN A 75 1.78 12.56 -18.19
C ASN A 75 1.40 12.57 -19.67
N LYS A 76 0.48 11.70 -20.11
CA LYS A 76 -0.04 11.71 -21.49
C LYS A 76 -1.07 12.80 -21.71
N GLU A 77 -1.88 13.09 -20.70
CA GLU A 77 -2.96 14.07 -20.79
C GLU A 77 -2.45 15.50 -20.55
N ILE A 78 -1.61 15.69 -19.54
CA ILE A 78 -1.05 16.96 -19.08
C ILE A 78 0.44 16.72 -18.79
N PRO A 79 1.32 16.91 -19.78
CA PRO A 79 2.75 16.72 -19.60
C PRO A 79 3.28 17.77 -18.61
N PRO A 80 4.19 17.39 -17.71
CA PRO A 80 4.78 18.34 -16.79
C PRO A 80 5.75 19.27 -17.52
N MET A 81 5.65 20.58 -17.25
CA MET A 81 6.55 21.61 -17.78
C MET A 81 7.69 21.94 -16.80
N GLU A 82 8.63 22.79 -17.21
CA GLU A 82 9.67 23.29 -16.31
C GLU A 82 9.10 24.32 -15.32
N PHE A 83 9.69 24.40 -14.12
CA PHE A 83 9.22 25.29 -13.06
C PHE A 83 9.17 26.76 -13.50
N ASP A 84 10.18 27.22 -14.23
CA ASP A 84 10.26 28.62 -14.66
C ASP A 84 9.18 28.99 -15.68
N ASP A 85 8.82 28.05 -16.56
CA ASP A 85 7.71 28.22 -17.50
C ASP A 85 6.36 28.27 -16.76
N PHE A 86 6.18 27.41 -15.76
CA PHE A 86 5.01 27.41 -14.91
C PHE A 86 4.84 28.73 -14.15
N VAL A 87 5.94 29.28 -13.61
CA VAL A 87 5.90 30.56 -12.89
C VAL A 87 5.44 31.69 -13.82
N ARG A 88 5.96 31.72 -15.05
CA ARG A 88 5.61 32.75 -16.03
C ARG A 88 4.16 32.66 -16.51
N GLU A 89 3.64 31.46 -16.73
CA GLU A 89 2.32 31.26 -17.35
C GLU A 89 1.17 31.25 -16.33
N TYR A 90 1.37 30.60 -15.17
CA TYR A 90 0.29 30.36 -14.21
C TYR A 90 0.46 31.14 -12.90
N PHE A 91 1.70 31.31 -12.44
CA PHE A 91 1.94 31.98 -11.17
C PHE A 91 1.79 33.50 -11.31
N ALA A 92 2.27 34.08 -12.41
CA ALA A 92 2.12 35.50 -12.72
C ALA A 92 0.66 35.96 -12.88
N THR A 93 -0.25 35.04 -13.24
CA THR A 93 -1.68 35.35 -13.38
C THR A 93 -2.43 35.35 -12.06
N GLY A 94 -1.79 34.95 -10.95
CA GLY A 94 -2.38 34.98 -9.61
C GLY A 94 -3.50 33.96 -9.38
N THR A 95 -3.70 33.01 -10.29
CA THR A 95 -4.85 32.10 -10.31
C THR A 95 -4.64 30.79 -9.53
N ILE A 96 -3.53 30.61 -8.82
CA ILE A 96 -3.23 29.33 -8.16
C ILE A 96 -3.94 29.24 -6.81
N LYS A 97 -4.73 28.17 -6.62
CA LYS A 97 -5.43 27.87 -5.37
C LYS A 97 -4.68 26.87 -4.50
N SER A 98 -4.17 25.80 -5.11
CA SER A 98 -3.51 24.72 -4.39
C SER A 98 -2.42 24.07 -5.23
N LEU A 99 -1.34 23.67 -4.55
CA LEU A 99 -0.21 22.97 -5.12
C LEU A 99 -0.02 21.66 -4.36
N VAL A 100 0.04 20.55 -5.08
CA VAL A 100 0.28 19.22 -4.51
C VAL A 100 1.60 18.69 -5.04
N PHE A 101 2.61 18.62 -4.17
CA PHE A 101 3.92 18.10 -4.54
C PHE A 101 3.98 16.59 -4.35
N HIS A 102 4.51 15.89 -5.36
CA HIS A 102 4.73 14.45 -5.37
C HIS A 102 6.24 14.14 -5.34
N PRO A 103 6.85 13.96 -4.15
CA PRO A 103 8.29 13.76 -4.03
C PRO A 103 8.84 12.58 -4.85
N HIS A 104 8.07 11.50 -4.95
CA HIS A 104 8.47 10.27 -5.66
C HIS A 104 8.63 10.45 -7.16
N PHE A 105 8.01 11.47 -7.74
CA PHE A 105 8.05 11.75 -9.16
C PHE A 105 8.70 13.09 -9.50
N TYR A 106 9.13 13.87 -8.51
CA TYR A 106 9.62 15.24 -8.69
C TYR A 106 8.66 16.12 -9.50
N VAL A 107 7.35 15.90 -9.32
CA VAL A 107 6.31 16.67 -10.02
C VAL A 107 5.41 17.34 -8.99
N CYS A 108 5.03 18.57 -9.29
CA CYS A 108 4.00 19.28 -8.58
C CYS A 108 2.78 19.44 -9.47
N ASP A 109 1.63 19.13 -8.92
CA ASP A 109 0.33 19.29 -9.56
C ASP A 109 -0.28 20.61 -9.07
N ALA A 110 -0.72 21.46 -10.00
CA ALA A 110 -1.26 22.77 -9.71
C ALA A 110 -2.76 22.85 -10.01
N TYR A 111 -3.49 23.40 -9.05
CA TYR A 111 -4.93 23.61 -9.10
C TYR A 111 -5.25 25.09 -9.13
N LEU A 112 -5.93 25.52 -10.18
CA LEU A 112 -6.26 26.93 -10.40
C LEU A 112 -7.64 27.28 -9.82
N GLU A 113 -7.77 28.49 -9.28
CA GLU A 113 -9.04 29.09 -8.90
C GLU A 113 -9.83 29.50 -10.15
N THR A 114 -11.09 29.09 -10.23
CA THR A 114 -11.92 29.24 -11.44
C THR A 114 -12.49 30.65 -11.63
N ARG A 115 -11.76 31.67 -11.18
CA ARG A 115 -12.18 33.07 -11.29
C ARG A 115 -11.32 33.72 -12.38
N ASN A 116 -11.88 33.81 -13.59
CA ASN A 116 -11.45 34.69 -14.69
C ASN A 116 -10.35 34.18 -15.63
N HIS A 117 -10.45 32.96 -16.18
CA HIS A 117 -9.76 32.71 -17.44
C HIS A 117 -10.63 33.21 -18.61
N PRO A 118 -10.23 34.26 -19.37
CA PRO A 118 -10.79 34.48 -20.69
C PRO A 118 -10.34 33.28 -21.55
N THR A 119 -11.32 32.61 -22.12
CA THR A 119 -11.18 31.45 -22.97
C THR A 119 -10.43 31.83 -24.24
N THR A 120 -9.13 31.58 -24.27
CA THR A 120 -8.39 31.55 -25.54
C THR A 120 -7.74 30.19 -25.70
N SER A 121 -8.12 29.55 -26.81
CA SER A 121 -7.64 28.29 -27.37
C SER A 121 -8.32 26.98 -26.94
N THR A 122 -8.94 26.37 -27.96
CA THR A 122 -9.31 24.96 -28.11
C THR A 122 -10.69 24.55 -27.58
N ALA A 123 -11.67 24.64 -28.48
CA ALA A 123 -13.11 24.35 -28.36
C ALA A 123 -13.52 22.91 -27.93
N GLY A 124 -12.60 22.14 -27.33
CA GLY A 124 -12.86 20.79 -26.80
C GLY A 124 -12.89 20.69 -25.26
N HIS A 125 -12.36 21.69 -24.53
CA HIS A 125 -12.16 21.61 -23.08
C HIS A 125 -13.23 22.30 -22.21
N GLN A 126 -14.09 23.15 -22.81
CA GLN A 126 -15.10 23.93 -22.06
C GLN A 126 -16.19 23.05 -21.42
N ASN A 127 -16.69 22.04 -22.16
CA ASN A 127 -17.79 21.19 -21.69
C ASN A 127 -17.42 20.32 -20.46
N TRP A 128 -16.13 20.09 -20.20
CA TRP A 128 -15.68 19.34 -19.03
C TRP A 128 -15.50 20.24 -17.81
N GLN A 129 -15.01 21.47 -18.00
CA GLN A 129 -14.80 22.42 -16.92
C GLN A 129 -16.12 22.82 -16.25
N ASP A 130 -17.16 23.06 -17.05
CA ASP A 130 -18.51 23.39 -16.52
C ASP A 130 -19.12 22.21 -15.75
N LYS A 131 -18.95 20.97 -16.23
CA LYS A 131 -19.41 19.75 -15.53
C LYS A 131 -18.68 19.48 -14.21
N VAL A 132 -17.39 19.76 -14.15
CA VAL A 132 -16.58 19.60 -12.93
C VAL A 132 -16.89 20.70 -11.92
N GLN A 133 -17.20 21.91 -12.39
CA GLN A 133 -17.61 23.02 -11.54
C GLN A 133 -19.00 22.79 -10.92
N ASP A 134 -19.92 22.17 -11.66
CA ASP A 134 -21.26 21.81 -11.17
C ASP A 134 -21.20 20.68 -10.11
N MET A 135 -20.28 19.72 -10.27
CA MET A 135 -19.98 18.74 -9.22
C MET A 135 -19.19 19.33 -8.03
N GLY A 136 -18.29 20.28 -8.27
CA GLY A 136 -17.42 20.88 -7.27
C GLY A 136 -18.11 21.83 -6.30
N LYS A 137 -19.23 22.45 -6.71
CA LYS A 137 -20.05 23.31 -5.82
C LYS A 137 -20.75 22.55 -4.70
N ASN A 138 -20.95 21.24 -4.85
CA ASN A 138 -21.53 20.37 -3.81
C ASN A 138 -20.48 19.67 -2.93
N ILE A 139 -19.18 19.80 -3.24
CA ILE A 139 -18.10 19.20 -2.45
C ILE A 139 -17.47 20.31 -1.60
N SER A 140 -18.26 20.72 -0.61
CA SER A 140 -17.84 21.55 0.52
C SER A 140 -16.61 20.95 1.22
N GLN A 141 -15.52 21.71 1.18
CA GLN A 141 -14.61 22.12 2.27
C GLN A 141 -14.16 21.17 3.40
N ASN A 142 -14.58 19.90 3.48
CA ASN A 142 -14.29 19.02 4.63
C ASN A 142 -13.83 17.59 4.29
N SER A 143 -13.22 17.35 3.13
CA SER A 143 -12.71 16.00 2.79
C SER A 143 -11.19 15.91 2.90
N VAL A 144 -10.74 15.87 4.16
CA VAL A 144 -9.56 15.09 4.54
C VAL A 144 -9.84 13.62 4.18
N PHE A 145 -8.85 12.91 3.62
CA PHE A 145 -8.83 11.45 3.38
C PHE A 145 -9.66 10.89 2.19
N GLY A 146 -8.97 10.26 1.21
CA GLY A 146 -9.57 9.20 0.38
C GLY A 146 -9.26 9.24 -1.14
N PRO A 147 -9.21 8.08 -1.82
CA PRO A 147 -8.44 7.83 -3.05
C PRO A 147 -9.20 8.18 -4.33
N ASN A 148 -9.91 9.32 -4.34
CA ASN A 148 -10.78 9.69 -5.44
C ASN A 148 -11.09 11.20 -5.47
N ARG A 149 -10.07 12.04 -5.65
CA ARG A 149 -10.35 13.40 -6.14
C ARG A 149 -10.35 13.38 -7.67
N VAL A 150 -11.57 13.46 -8.19
CA VAL A 150 -12.03 13.45 -9.58
C VAL A 150 -11.54 14.68 -10.39
N ILE A 151 -10.85 15.62 -9.74
CA ILE A 151 -10.38 16.87 -10.34
C ILE A 151 -8.95 16.65 -10.81
N LYS A 152 -8.79 16.54 -12.14
CA LYS A 152 -7.48 16.54 -12.78
C LYS A 152 -6.79 17.89 -12.53
N PRO A 153 -5.47 17.92 -12.28
CA PRO A 153 -4.74 19.19 -12.18
C PRO A 153 -4.86 19.97 -13.49
N GLN A 154 -4.80 21.30 -13.43
CA GLN A 154 -4.85 22.15 -14.62
C GLN A 154 -3.46 22.33 -15.24
N ALA A 155 -2.42 22.38 -14.41
CA ALA A 155 -1.04 22.49 -14.83
C ALA A 155 -0.16 21.61 -13.94
N ARG A 156 1.00 21.19 -14.45
CA ARG A 156 1.94 20.33 -13.75
C ARG A 156 3.35 20.78 -14.08
N PHE A 157 4.24 20.78 -13.10
CA PHE A 157 5.64 21.15 -13.33
C PHE A 157 6.62 20.21 -12.65
N ILE A 158 7.81 20.10 -13.22
CA ILE A 158 8.92 19.31 -12.67
C ILE A 158 9.70 20.17 -11.69
N PHE A 159 10.00 19.62 -10.51
CA PHE A 159 10.86 20.25 -9.53
C PHE A 159 11.80 19.23 -8.89
N LYS A 160 13.09 19.32 -9.23
CA LYS A 160 14.16 18.42 -8.78
C LYS A 160 14.78 18.82 -7.43
N GLY A 161 13.96 19.21 -6.47
CA GLY A 161 14.40 19.61 -5.12
C GLY A 161 13.59 18.95 -4.02
N SER A 162 13.88 19.29 -2.76
CA SER A 162 13.05 18.85 -1.63
C SER A 162 11.72 19.62 -1.59
N ALA A 163 10.75 19.11 -0.84
CA ALA A 163 9.49 19.81 -0.62
C ALA A 163 9.71 21.18 0.07
N GLU A 164 10.67 21.25 0.98
CA GLU A 164 11.05 22.46 1.71
C GLU A 164 11.68 23.51 0.77
N ASP A 165 12.50 23.06 -0.18
CA ASP A 165 13.07 23.96 -1.20
C ASP A 165 12.00 24.51 -2.13
N LEU A 166 11.01 23.68 -2.49
CA LEU A 166 9.89 24.10 -3.30
C LEU A 166 9.04 25.15 -2.59
N GLU A 167 8.70 24.89 -1.32
CA GLU A 167 7.92 25.82 -0.49
C GLU A 167 8.64 27.17 -0.35
N LYS A 168 9.95 27.17 -0.10
CA LYS A 168 10.77 28.40 -0.06
C LYS A 168 10.73 29.15 -1.39
N LYS A 169 10.86 28.45 -2.52
CA LYS A 169 10.80 29.09 -3.85
C LYS A 169 9.42 29.66 -4.14
N ILE A 170 8.34 28.96 -3.76
CA ILE A 170 6.98 29.45 -3.91
C ILE A 170 6.79 30.74 -3.09
N LEU A 171 7.24 30.76 -1.84
CA LEU A 171 7.20 31.95 -0.98
C LEU A 171 8.03 33.10 -1.54
N GLU A 172 9.22 32.82 -2.08
CA GLU A 172 10.05 33.82 -2.73
C GLU A 172 9.35 34.43 -3.95
N VAL A 173 8.74 33.60 -4.80
CA VAL A 173 7.98 34.06 -5.96
C VAL A 173 6.77 34.87 -5.50
N GLN A 174 5.98 34.40 -4.53
CA GLN A 174 4.83 35.13 -3.97
C GLN A 174 5.21 36.51 -3.43
N SER A 175 6.35 36.64 -2.76
CA SER A 175 6.81 37.93 -2.24
C SER A 175 7.07 38.98 -3.32
N LYS A 176 7.26 38.54 -4.57
CA LYS A 176 7.47 39.40 -5.75
C LYS A 176 6.16 39.77 -6.45
N LEU A 177 5.02 39.14 -6.10
CA LEU A 177 3.71 39.52 -6.64
C LEU A 177 3.09 40.68 -5.87
N ALA A 178 2.36 41.53 -6.59
CA ALA A 178 1.66 42.68 -6.02
C ALA A 178 0.52 42.27 -5.07
N GLU A 179 -0.12 41.12 -5.31
CA GLU A 179 -1.19 40.56 -4.48
C GLU A 179 -0.86 39.10 -4.13
N PRO A 180 -0.41 38.81 -2.89
CA PRO A 180 -0.12 37.44 -2.48
C PRO A 180 -1.43 36.68 -2.25
N SER A 181 -1.70 35.68 -3.08
CA SER A 181 -2.78 34.71 -2.87
C SER A 181 -2.37 33.63 -1.87
N GLU A 182 -3.30 33.24 -0.99
CA GLU A 182 -3.09 32.13 -0.05
C GLU A 182 -3.09 30.80 -0.81
N ILE A 183 -1.90 30.29 -1.13
CA ILE A 183 -1.73 29.02 -1.84
C ILE A 183 -1.67 27.88 -0.82
N GLN A 184 -2.60 26.93 -0.93
CA GLN A 184 -2.55 25.71 -0.13
C GLN A 184 -1.51 24.74 -0.69
N PHE A 185 -0.39 24.58 0.02
CA PHE A 185 0.67 23.64 -0.33
C PHE A 185 0.52 22.32 0.42
N GLU A 186 0.42 21.21 -0.31
CA GLU A 186 0.33 19.86 0.25
C GLU A 186 1.45 18.97 -0.30
N VAL A 187 2.04 18.15 0.56
CA VAL A 187 3.05 17.16 0.16
C VAL A 187 2.44 15.76 0.17
N ASN A 188 2.25 15.19 -1.01
CA ASN A 188 1.72 13.84 -1.17
C ASN A 188 2.83 12.78 -1.02
N ARG A 189 3.10 12.43 0.23
CA ARG A 189 4.05 11.36 0.59
C ARG A 189 3.45 9.97 0.34
N PHE A 190 4.34 9.00 0.15
CA PHE A 190 3.97 7.59 0.05
C PHE A 190 4.60 6.85 1.23
N PRO A 191 3.86 5.95 1.91
CA PRO A 191 2.41 5.78 1.80
C PRO A 191 1.67 7.00 2.37
N SER A 192 0.52 7.37 1.79
CA SER A 192 -0.39 8.32 2.42
C SER A 192 -1.11 7.69 3.62
N TYR A 193 -1.79 8.47 4.46
CA TYR A 193 -2.55 7.91 5.60
C TYR A 193 -3.60 6.87 5.19
N SER A 194 -4.30 7.11 4.07
CA SER A 194 -5.29 6.16 3.55
C SER A 194 -4.66 4.90 2.99
N GLU A 195 -3.51 5.02 2.33
CA GLU A 195 -2.72 3.88 1.83
C GLU A 195 -2.11 3.07 2.97
N LEU A 196 -1.60 3.74 4.00
CA LEU A 196 -1.11 3.11 5.21
C LEU A 196 -2.24 2.36 5.92
N GLY A 197 -3.43 2.95 6.01
CA GLY A 197 -4.62 2.29 6.52
C GLY A 197 -5.00 1.05 5.71
N PHE A 198 -4.94 1.13 4.38
CA PHE A 198 -5.18 -0.03 3.51
C PHE A 198 -4.14 -1.14 3.74
N ILE A 199 -2.85 -0.79 3.81
CA ILE A 199 -1.77 -1.73 4.10
C ILE A 199 -2.04 -2.41 5.46
N ALA A 200 -2.27 -1.63 6.52
CA ALA A 200 -2.53 -2.14 7.86
C ALA A 200 -3.75 -3.08 7.89
N CYS A 201 -4.88 -2.67 7.30
CA CYS A 201 -6.08 -3.50 7.21
C CYS A 201 -5.83 -4.80 6.43
N SER A 202 -5.11 -4.74 5.31
CA SER A 202 -4.81 -5.93 4.50
C SER A 202 -3.92 -6.93 5.24
N VAL A 203 -2.92 -6.44 5.99
CA VAL A 203 -2.02 -7.26 6.80
C VAL A 203 -2.76 -7.89 7.98
N LEU A 204 -3.57 -7.12 8.69
CA LEU A 204 -4.39 -7.63 9.80
C LEU A 204 -5.42 -8.65 9.32
N PHE A 205 -6.09 -8.37 8.21
CA PHE A 205 -7.04 -9.31 7.60
C PHE A 205 -6.34 -10.60 7.18
N GLY A 206 -5.19 -10.50 6.51
CA GLY A 206 -4.36 -11.65 6.17
C GLY A 206 -3.97 -12.48 7.40
N ALA A 207 -3.48 -11.83 8.46
CA ALA A 207 -3.14 -12.51 9.71
C ALA A 207 -4.36 -13.20 10.34
N CYS A 208 -5.53 -12.55 10.38
CA CYS A 208 -6.77 -13.15 10.85
C CYS A 208 -7.22 -14.35 10.01
N CYS A 209 -7.15 -14.26 8.68
CA CYS A 209 -7.53 -15.35 7.78
C CYS A 209 -6.63 -16.58 7.98
N VAL A 210 -5.33 -16.40 8.11
CA VAL A 210 -4.42 -17.54 8.33
C VAL A 210 -4.56 -18.09 9.75
N ALA A 211 -4.85 -17.25 10.75
CA ALA A 211 -5.13 -17.72 12.12
C ALA A 211 -6.44 -18.52 12.22
N LEU A 212 -7.47 -18.14 11.46
CA LEU A 212 -8.77 -18.84 11.41
C LEU A 212 -8.74 -20.09 10.53
N ALA A 213 -7.93 -20.09 9.47
CA ALA A 213 -7.67 -21.28 8.69
C ALA A 213 -6.95 -22.28 9.61
N LYS A 214 -7.66 -23.35 10.03
CA LYS A 214 -7.10 -24.46 10.81
C LYS A 214 -6.10 -25.29 9.98
N ILE A 215 -5.05 -24.64 9.46
CA ILE A 215 -3.92 -25.25 8.75
C ILE A 215 -2.98 -25.86 9.77
#